data_AF-A0A4U3MQ72-F1
#
_entry.id   AF-A0A4U3MQ72-F1
#
_cell.length_a   1.000
_cell.length_b   1.000
_cell.length_c   1.000
_cell.angle_alpha   90.00
_cell.angle_beta   90.00
_cell.angle_gamma   90.00
#
_symmetry.space_group_name_H-M   'P 1'
#
loop_
_entity.id
_entity.type
_entity.pdbx_description
1 polymer ?
#
loop_
_entity_poly.entity_id
_entity_poly.type
_entity_poly.pdbx_seq_one_letter_code
_entity_poly.pdbx_strand_id
1 'polypeptide(L)'
;MRLSASTAIAVLIATGLTAAPAQASSPKVAYGWAWPDGKGKLRIVPRAATLYTAHYGLKTYRLKPVAGAKEIRLDYSSASFYRITTTCEARDTAGKFAISAMGLGKTKCGPGDLAFVFDLGPTLVRVAYNGTKAVKIHQFWAGVATERPKAAFGTLRYLEDGTPGPSISGIVTFTPEGGRPMRLRYDGLAGFNRITAECGSDWLSDAPGSADDEGLGAHACDARHLTAVLKRLKHPVFVKVKYAPLAGAMGEVWEVSRES
;
A
#
# COMPACT_ATOMS: atom_id res chain seq x y z
N MET A 1 40.68 56.32 61.13
CA MET A 1 40.53 55.09 60.31
C MET A 1 39.05 54.70 60.40
N ARG A 2 38.19 54.97 59.41
CA ARG A 2 37.91 54.16 58.19
C ARG A 2 37.62 52.69 58.58
N LEU A 3 36.46 52.06 58.34
CA LEU A 3 35.56 52.07 57.20
C LEU A 3 34.11 51.66 57.58
N SER A 4 33.15 52.21 56.82
CA SER A 4 31.76 51.75 56.71
C SER A 4 31.65 50.42 55.95
N ALA A 5 30.70 49.57 56.30
CA ALA A 5 30.33 48.39 55.50
C ALA A 5 28.80 48.36 55.31
N SER A 6 28.36 48.73 54.10
CA SER A 6 26.98 48.61 53.63
C SER A 6 26.74 47.20 53.10
N THR A 7 25.74 46.51 53.61
CA THR A 7 25.33 45.18 53.13
C THR A 7 24.30 45.34 52.00
N ALA A 8 24.67 44.98 50.77
CA ALA A 8 23.77 44.97 49.63
C ALA A 8 22.95 43.68 49.60
N ILE A 9 21.61 43.79 49.66
CA ILE A 9 20.70 42.67 49.44
C ILE A 9 20.47 42.57 47.93
N ALA A 10 21.00 41.50 47.32
CA ALA A 10 20.74 41.17 45.92
C ALA A 10 19.38 40.47 45.80
N VAL A 11 18.39 41.16 45.22
CA VAL A 11 17.11 40.59 44.82
C VAL A 11 17.31 39.84 43.50
N LEU A 12 17.31 38.50 43.56
CA LEU A 12 17.21 37.66 42.36
C LEU A 12 15.76 37.70 41.84
N ILE A 13 15.54 38.45 40.76
CA ILE A 13 14.31 38.36 39.98
C ILE A 13 14.43 37.11 39.11
N ALA A 14 13.82 36.01 39.54
CA ALA A 14 13.65 34.81 38.73
C ALA A 14 12.63 35.12 37.62
N THR A 15 13.12 35.49 36.43
CA THR A 15 12.33 35.55 35.20
C THR A 15 11.99 34.12 34.78
N GLY A 16 10.95 33.56 35.39
CA GLY A 16 10.32 32.33 34.92
C GLY A 16 9.79 32.54 33.51
N LEU A 17 10.57 32.15 32.50
CA LEU A 17 10.07 31.86 31.17
C LEU A 17 9.04 30.74 31.31
N THR A 18 7.77 31.12 31.36
CA THR A 18 6.67 30.19 31.14
C THR A 18 6.76 29.75 29.68
N ALA A 19 7.47 28.65 29.44
CA ALA A 19 7.41 27.96 28.16
C ALA A 19 5.94 27.60 27.94
N ALA A 20 5.29 28.35 27.05
CA ALA A 20 3.93 28.04 26.62
C ALA A 20 3.90 26.57 26.19
N PRO A 21 2.94 25.75 26.69
CA PRO A 21 2.87 24.36 26.31
C PRO A 21 2.76 24.29 24.79
N ALA A 22 3.72 23.61 24.16
CA ALA A 22 3.71 23.40 22.73
C ALA A 22 2.37 22.76 22.37
N GLN A 23 1.49 23.51 21.71
CA GLN A 23 0.21 23.01 21.23
C GLN A 23 0.52 21.81 20.32
N ALA A 24 0.21 20.61 20.82
CA ALA A 24 0.33 19.40 20.04
C ALA A 24 -0.56 19.56 18.81
N SER A 25 0.06 19.72 17.64
CA SER A 25 -0.67 19.84 16.38
C SER A 25 -1.63 18.66 16.25
N SER A 26 -2.90 18.93 15.93
CA SER A 26 -3.88 17.87 15.71
C SER A 26 -3.35 16.86 14.69
N PRO A 27 -3.54 15.55 14.92
CA PRO A 27 -3.04 14.53 14.00
C PRO A 27 -3.54 14.72 12.59
N LYS A 28 -2.63 14.60 11.61
CA LYS A 28 -2.97 14.58 10.19
C LYS A 28 -3.67 13.26 9.86
N VAL A 29 -4.49 13.25 8.83
CA VAL A 29 -5.25 12.06 8.41
C VAL A 29 -4.98 11.76 6.95
N ALA A 30 -4.65 10.50 6.65
CA ALA A 30 -4.53 9.97 5.29
C ALA A 30 -5.52 8.81 5.10
N TYR A 31 -6.19 8.80 3.95
CA TYR A 31 -6.98 7.67 3.46
C TYR A 31 -6.29 7.08 2.24
N GLY A 32 -6.34 5.77 2.07
CA GLY A 32 -5.71 5.12 0.91
C GLY A 32 -5.43 3.65 1.13
N TRP A 33 -4.80 3.05 0.12
CA TRP A 33 -4.21 1.72 0.20
C TRP A 33 -2.84 1.85 0.87
N ALA A 34 -2.69 1.22 2.04
CA ALA A 34 -1.42 1.08 2.71
C ALA A 34 -0.73 -0.22 2.30
N TRP A 35 0.59 -0.15 2.16
CA TRP A 35 1.49 -1.25 1.88
C TRP A 35 2.48 -1.42 3.02
N PRO A 36 3.01 -2.63 3.25
CA PRO A 36 4.18 -2.79 4.11
C PRO A 36 5.38 -2.05 3.51
N ASP A 37 6.21 -1.47 4.38
CA ASP A 37 7.46 -0.76 4.04
C ASP A 37 8.59 -1.16 4.99
N GLY A 38 8.67 -2.46 5.29
CA GLY A 38 9.55 -3.04 6.30
C GLY A 38 8.88 -3.22 7.66
N LYS A 39 9.61 -3.83 8.60
CA LYS A 39 9.08 -4.16 9.94
C LYS A 39 8.56 -2.91 10.66
N GLY A 40 7.29 -2.96 11.09
CA GLY A 40 6.64 -1.86 11.83
C GLY A 40 6.40 -0.60 10.99
N LYS A 41 6.61 -0.66 9.68
CA LYS A 41 6.49 0.49 8.77
C LYS A 41 5.49 0.22 7.67
N LEU A 42 4.71 1.24 7.36
CA LEU A 42 3.79 1.25 6.24
C LEU A 42 4.07 2.44 5.34
N ARG A 43 3.64 2.31 4.09
CA ARG A 43 3.59 3.42 3.14
C ARG A 43 2.18 3.56 2.58
N ILE A 44 1.76 4.78 2.31
CA ILE A 44 0.43 5.08 1.80
C ILE A 44 0.51 6.31 0.89
N VAL A 45 -0.21 6.29 -0.22
CA VAL A 45 -0.42 7.48 -1.06
C VAL A 45 -1.78 8.08 -0.66
N PRO A 46 -1.82 9.31 -0.10
CA PRO A 46 -3.08 9.92 0.32
C PRO A 46 -4.07 10.07 -0.83
N ARG A 47 -5.33 9.75 -0.55
CA ARG A 47 -6.48 9.87 -1.45
C ARG A 47 -7.53 10.76 -0.82
N ALA A 48 -8.31 11.43 -1.67
CA ALA A 48 -9.52 12.11 -1.25
C ALA A 48 -10.55 11.04 -0.94
N ALA A 49 -11.17 11.11 0.23
CA ALA A 49 -12.14 10.13 0.70
C ALA A 49 -13.49 10.78 0.91
N THR A 50 -14.53 10.20 0.30
CA THR A 50 -15.93 10.60 0.51
C THR A 50 -16.66 9.42 1.13
N LEU A 51 -17.29 9.64 2.29
CA LEU A 51 -18.14 8.64 2.93
C LEU A 51 -19.29 8.30 1.98
N TYR A 52 -19.54 7.01 1.82
CA TYR A 52 -20.50 6.44 0.88
C TYR A 52 -21.22 5.27 1.55
N THR A 53 -22.49 5.08 1.19
CA THR A 53 -23.27 3.92 1.62
C THR A 53 -23.33 2.96 0.44
N ALA A 54 -22.70 1.81 0.59
CA ALA A 54 -22.69 0.78 -0.42
C ALA A 54 -23.97 -0.05 -0.45
N HIS A 55 -24.06 -0.95 -1.42
CA HIS A 55 -25.08 -2.00 -1.44
C HIS A 55 -25.07 -2.74 -0.08
N TYR A 56 -26.27 -3.06 0.42
CA TYR A 56 -26.52 -3.63 1.75
C TYR A 56 -26.34 -2.67 2.94
N GLY A 57 -26.31 -1.36 2.71
CA GLY A 57 -26.35 -0.34 3.78
C GLY A 57 -25.02 -0.13 4.52
N LEU A 58 -23.96 -0.84 4.11
CA LEU A 58 -22.63 -0.72 4.71
C LEU A 58 -22.00 0.63 4.38
N LYS A 59 -21.55 1.35 5.41
CA LYS A 59 -20.79 2.59 5.25
C LYS A 59 -19.34 2.27 4.88
N THR A 60 -18.82 2.96 3.89
CA THR A 60 -17.41 2.89 3.46
C THR A 60 -16.99 4.19 2.78
N TYR A 61 -15.79 4.25 2.20
CA TYR A 61 -15.25 5.42 1.52
C TYR A 61 -15.02 5.13 0.03
N ARG A 62 -15.47 6.08 -0.80
CA ARG A 62 -15.03 6.19 -2.19
C ARG A 62 -13.73 6.99 -2.21
N LEU A 63 -12.69 6.43 -2.84
CA LEU A 63 -11.39 7.08 -2.95
C LEU A 63 -11.21 7.71 -4.33
N LYS A 64 -10.60 8.89 -4.37
CA LYS A 64 -10.17 9.55 -5.61
C LYS A 64 -8.68 9.94 -5.54
N PRO A 65 -7.95 9.91 -6.66
CA PRO A 65 -6.62 10.47 -6.73
C PRO A 65 -6.60 11.93 -6.28
N VAL A 66 -5.55 12.31 -5.57
CA VAL A 66 -5.24 13.72 -5.27
C VAL A 66 -4.03 14.10 -6.11
N ALA A 67 -4.17 15.16 -6.90
CA ALA A 67 -3.08 15.63 -7.75
C ALA A 67 -1.86 16.00 -6.90
N GLY A 68 -0.68 15.53 -7.28
CA GLY A 68 0.57 15.80 -6.56
C GLY A 68 0.72 15.10 -5.20
N ALA A 69 -0.21 14.23 -4.80
CA ALA A 69 -0.08 13.48 -3.55
C ALA A 69 1.17 12.59 -3.59
N LYS A 70 2.06 12.82 -2.62
CA LYS A 70 3.28 12.04 -2.43
C LYS A 70 3.03 10.86 -1.51
N GLU A 71 3.74 9.76 -1.76
CA GLU A 71 3.81 8.64 -0.83
C GLU A 71 4.33 9.13 0.52
N ILE A 72 3.63 8.76 1.59
CA ILE A 72 4.08 8.97 2.97
C ILE A 72 4.48 7.62 3.56
N ARG A 73 5.52 7.63 4.39
CA ARG A 73 6.02 6.46 5.12
C ARG A 73 5.83 6.70 6.60
N LEU A 74 5.21 5.75 7.28
CA LEU A 74 4.79 5.87 8.66
C LEU A 74 5.25 4.66 9.47
N ASP A 75 5.78 4.90 10.66
CA ASP A 75 5.98 3.89 11.69
C ASP A 75 4.65 3.62 12.40
N TYR A 76 4.17 2.37 12.34
CA TYR A 76 2.94 1.93 12.98
C TYR A 76 3.17 1.08 14.24
N SER A 77 4.42 0.88 14.67
CA SER A 77 4.79 -0.05 15.74
C SER A 77 4.09 0.21 17.08
N SER A 78 3.59 1.43 17.29
CA SER A 78 2.82 1.83 18.47
C SER A 78 1.41 2.34 18.15
N ALA A 79 0.96 2.19 16.91
CA ALA A 79 -0.36 2.65 16.49
C ALA A 79 -1.46 1.75 17.06
N SER A 80 -2.58 2.36 17.47
CA SER A 80 -3.80 1.58 17.72
C SER A 80 -4.40 1.14 16.39
N PHE A 81 -4.57 -0.16 16.19
CA PHE A 81 -5.11 -0.73 14.96
C PHE A 81 -6.54 -1.24 15.17
N TYR A 82 -7.42 -1.01 14.18
CA TYR A 82 -8.82 -1.43 14.23
C TYR A 82 -9.23 -2.09 12.92
N ARG A 83 -9.68 -3.35 13.00
CA ARG A 83 -10.10 -4.16 11.86
C ARG A 83 -11.60 -4.07 11.60
N ILE A 84 -11.97 -4.37 10.36
CA ILE A 84 -13.38 -4.55 9.95
C ILE A 84 -13.88 -5.98 10.19
N THR A 85 -12.98 -6.93 10.43
CA THR A 85 -13.31 -8.30 10.84
C THR A 85 -13.73 -8.33 12.31
N THR A 86 -14.50 -9.32 12.73
CA THR A 86 -14.94 -9.45 14.13
C THR A 86 -13.83 -9.91 15.07
N THR A 87 -12.76 -10.51 14.55
CA THR A 87 -11.57 -10.94 15.31
C THR A 87 -10.28 -10.47 14.62
N CYS A 88 -9.16 -10.47 15.37
CA CYS A 88 -7.86 -10.02 14.87
C CYS A 88 -7.13 -11.04 13.99
N GLU A 89 -7.52 -12.31 14.02
CA GLU A 89 -6.88 -13.41 13.28
C GLU A 89 -7.63 -13.77 11.98
N ALA A 90 -8.87 -13.29 11.81
CA ALA A 90 -9.68 -13.63 10.65
C ALA A 90 -9.02 -13.14 9.35
N ARG A 91 -8.92 -14.00 8.33
CA ARG A 91 -8.40 -13.65 7.01
C ARG A 91 -9.38 -12.81 6.19
N ASP A 92 -10.66 -13.14 6.31
CA ASP A 92 -11.76 -12.44 5.66
C ASP A 92 -12.85 -12.06 6.68
N THR A 93 -13.90 -11.40 6.19
CA THR A 93 -15.02 -10.97 7.04
C THR A 93 -16.08 -12.05 7.23
N ALA A 94 -16.08 -13.12 6.41
CA ALA A 94 -17.13 -14.13 6.34
C ALA A 94 -18.56 -13.54 6.32
N GLY A 95 -18.72 -12.37 5.69
CA GLY A 95 -19.99 -11.62 5.66
C GLY A 95 -20.36 -10.89 6.96
N LYS A 96 -19.52 -10.96 8.01
CA LYS A 96 -19.71 -10.30 9.30
C LYS A 96 -18.74 -9.12 9.45
N PHE A 97 -19.31 -7.92 9.53
CA PHE A 97 -18.53 -6.68 9.56
C PHE A 97 -18.60 -5.99 10.93
N ALA A 98 -17.45 -5.72 11.54
CA ALA A 98 -17.30 -4.89 12.73
C ALA A 98 -17.02 -3.43 12.31
N ILE A 99 -18.02 -2.75 11.77
CA ILE A 99 -17.89 -1.39 11.19
C ILE A 99 -18.67 -0.37 12.03
N SER A 100 -18.11 0.83 12.19
CA SER A 100 -18.75 1.97 12.86
C SER A 100 -19.69 2.74 11.94
N ALA A 101 -20.49 3.65 12.48
CA ALA A 101 -21.34 4.56 11.69
C ALA A 101 -20.56 5.39 10.66
N MET A 102 -19.25 5.57 10.85
CA MET A 102 -18.35 6.24 9.91
C MET A 102 -17.72 5.29 8.88
N GLY A 103 -18.11 4.01 8.83
CA GLY A 103 -17.51 3.07 7.88
C GLY A 103 -16.11 2.57 8.26
N LEU A 104 -15.67 2.84 9.49
CA LEU A 104 -14.35 2.44 10.01
C LEU A 104 -14.45 1.20 10.89
N GLY A 105 -13.44 0.33 10.83
CA GLY A 105 -13.32 -0.86 11.66
C GLY A 105 -13.38 -0.56 13.16
N LYS A 106 -13.99 -1.46 13.93
CA LYS A 106 -14.21 -1.35 15.37
C LYS A 106 -13.40 -2.35 16.20
N THR A 107 -13.00 -3.47 15.62
CA THR A 107 -12.30 -4.53 16.35
C THR A 107 -10.88 -4.08 16.64
N LYS A 108 -10.59 -3.77 17.90
CA LYS A 108 -9.27 -3.31 18.33
C LYS A 108 -8.28 -4.47 18.27
N CYS A 109 -7.18 -4.25 17.56
CA CYS A 109 -6.10 -5.21 17.35
C CYS A 109 -4.73 -4.55 17.63
N GLY A 110 -3.70 -5.37 17.75
CA GLY A 110 -2.33 -4.92 17.95
C GLY A 110 -1.63 -4.58 16.63
N PRO A 111 -0.45 -3.91 16.71
CA PRO A 111 0.42 -3.69 15.54
C PRO A 111 0.84 -4.97 14.83
N GLY A 112 1.01 -6.09 15.56
CA GLY A 112 1.33 -7.40 14.97
C GLY A 112 0.24 -7.92 14.03
N ASP A 113 -1.03 -7.64 14.33
CA ASP A 113 -2.15 -8.01 13.46
C ASP A 113 -2.19 -7.19 12.17
N LEU A 114 -1.67 -5.95 12.19
CA LEU A 114 -1.51 -5.15 10.98
C LEU A 114 -0.40 -5.73 10.08
N ALA A 115 0.67 -6.28 10.66
CA ALA A 115 1.69 -7.00 9.89
C ALA A 115 1.08 -8.22 9.19
N PHE A 116 0.31 -9.04 9.92
CA PHE A 116 -0.44 -10.15 9.35
C PHE A 116 -1.38 -9.72 8.21
N VAL A 117 -2.11 -8.60 8.39
CA VAL A 117 -2.95 -8.03 7.33
C VAL A 117 -2.14 -7.65 6.10
N PHE A 118 -0.94 -7.10 6.27
CA PHE A 118 -0.07 -6.76 5.14
C PHE A 118 0.51 -8.00 4.44
N ASP A 119 0.65 -9.13 5.13
CA ASP A 119 1.00 -10.41 4.50
C ASP A 119 -0.10 -10.92 3.57
N LEU A 120 -1.35 -10.48 3.77
CA LEU A 120 -2.49 -10.74 2.88
C LEU A 120 -2.56 -9.76 1.70
N GLY A 121 -1.69 -8.74 1.68
CA GLY A 121 -1.61 -7.73 0.63
C GLY A 121 -1.95 -6.31 1.10
N PRO A 122 -2.09 -5.36 0.16
CA PRO A 122 -2.40 -3.97 0.47
C PRO A 122 -3.76 -3.86 1.16
N THR A 123 -3.86 -2.99 2.18
CA THR A 123 -5.11 -2.79 2.93
C THR A 123 -5.59 -1.35 2.85
N LEU A 124 -6.91 -1.18 2.70
CA LEU A 124 -7.53 0.13 2.80
C LEU A 124 -7.59 0.60 4.24
N VAL A 125 -7.03 1.77 4.49
CA VAL A 125 -6.92 2.32 5.84
C VAL A 125 -7.15 3.82 5.88
N ARG A 126 -7.71 4.25 7.01
CA ARG A 126 -7.64 5.63 7.50
C ARG A 126 -6.55 5.67 8.58
N VAL A 127 -5.48 6.43 8.32
CA VAL A 127 -4.36 6.60 9.24
C VAL A 127 -4.36 8.00 9.80
N ALA A 128 -4.48 8.14 11.12
CA ALA A 128 -4.14 9.36 11.84
C ALA A 128 -2.66 9.32 12.25
N TYR A 129 -1.91 10.38 12.00
CA TYR A 129 -0.45 10.40 12.19
C TYR A 129 0.10 11.76 12.61
N ASN A 130 1.22 11.72 13.33
CA ASN A 130 2.00 12.89 13.77
C ASN A 130 3.44 12.74 13.25
N GLY A 131 3.85 13.62 12.34
CA GLY A 131 5.14 13.50 11.65
C GLY A 131 5.22 12.18 10.88
N THR A 132 6.14 11.30 11.26
CA THR A 132 6.35 9.97 10.66
C THR A 132 5.70 8.85 11.48
N LYS A 133 4.98 9.15 12.57
CA LYS A 133 4.40 8.14 13.45
C LYS A 133 2.90 8.02 13.23
N ALA A 134 2.42 6.83 12.88
CA ALA A 134 1.01 6.53 12.91
C ALA A 134 0.54 6.41 14.37
N VAL A 135 -0.56 7.08 14.67
CA VAL A 135 -1.18 7.11 16.00
C VAL A 135 -2.37 6.14 16.05
N LYS A 136 -3.19 6.16 14.99
CA LYS A 136 -4.40 5.34 14.90
C LYS A 136 -4.65 4.90 13.47
N ILE A 137 -4.93 3.63 13.27
CA ILE A 137 -5.17 3.03 11.97
C ILE A 137 -6.50 2.29 12.03
N HIS A 138 -7.44 2.68 11.18
CA HIS A 138 -8.68 1.95 10.98
C HIS A 138 -8.68 1.34 9.58
N GLN A 139 -8.92 0.03 9.49
CA GLN A 139 -9.35 -0.54 8.23
C GLN A 139 -10.74 -0.01 7.88
N PHE A 140 -11.03 0.08 6.59
CA PHE A 140 -12.39 0.24 6.10
C PHE A 140 -12.61 -0.68 4.91
N TRP A 141 -13.87 -1.01 4.66
CA TRP A 141 -14.21 -2.03 3.69
C TRP A 141 -13.99 -1.55 2.25
N ALA A 142 -13.41 -2.39 1.40
CA ALA A 142 -13.07 -2.08 0.02
C ALA A 142 -14.26 -1.98 -0.95
N GLY A 143 -15.50 -1.81 -0.46
CA GLY A 143 -16.76 -2.05 -1.17
C GLY A 143 -16.81 -1.67 -2.64
N VAL A 144 -17.78 -2.18 -3.40
CA VAL A 144 -17.79 -2.17 -4.89
C VAL A 144 -17.45 -0.84 -5.61
N ALA A 145 -17.50 0.30 -4.92
CA ALA A 145 -17.18 1.64 -5.40
C ALA A 145 -15.75 2.12 -5.09
N THR A 146 -14.90 1.35 -4.40
CA THR A 146 -13.58 1.81 -3.95
C THR A 146 -12.51 1.70 -5.03
N GLU A 147 -12.52 0.63 -5.84
CA GLU A 147 -11.91 0.50 -7.17
C GLU A 147 -12.24 -0.88 -7.75
N ARG A 148 -12.57 -0.97 -9.05
CA ARG A 148 -12.60 -2.27 -9.76
C ARG A 148 -11.25 -2.48 -10.44
N PRO A 149 -10.63 -3.67 -10.29
CA PRO A 149 -9.47 -4.02 -11.09
C PRO A 149 -9.76 -3.82 -12.59
N LYS A 150 -8.78 -3.30 -13.31
CA LYS A 150 -8.79 -3.13 -14.76
C LYS A 150 -7.92 -4.20 -15.38
N ALA A 151 -8.23 -4.59 -16.61
CA ALA A 151 -7.32 -5.35 -17.46
C ALA A 151 -6.97 -4.50 -18.68
N ALA A 152 -5.69 -4.41 -19.03
CA ALA A 152 -5.24 -3.67 -20.21
C ALA A 152 -3.98 -4.29 -20.80
N PHE A 153 -3.81 -4.13 -22.11
CA PHE A 153 -2.54 -4.35 -22.77
C PHE A 153 -1.60 -3.16 -22.55
N GLY A 154 -0.30 -3.39 -22.60
CA GLY A 154 0.69 -2.33 -22.50
C GLY A 154 2.10 -2.83 -22.26
N THR A 155 2.99 -1.88 -22.00
CA THR A 155 4.41 -2.16 -21.77
C THR A 155 4.72 -2.24 -20.27
N LEU A 156 5.40 -3.31 -19.86
CA LEU A 156 5.84 -3.55 -18.49
C LEU A 156 7.35 -3.47 -18.40
N ARG A 157 7.86 -2.73 -17.41
CA ARG A 157 9.28 -2.64 -17.11
C ARG A 157 9.49 -2.87 -15.62
N TYR A 158 10.37 -3.80 -15.26
CA TYR A 158 10.79 -4.00 -13.88
C TYR A 158 11.64 -2.81 -13.38
N LEU A 159 11.34 -2.31 -12.19
CA LEU A 159 12.01 -1.16 -11.57
C LEU A 159 12.85 -1.52 -10.34
N GLU A 160 12.93 -2.82 -9.99
CA GLU A 160 13.51 -3.29 -8.74
C GLU A 160 12.72 -2.85 -7.49
N ASP A 161 12.69 -3.71 -6.46
CA ASP A 161 12.04 -3.42 -5.17
C ASP A 161 13.04 -3.30 -4.01
N GLY A 162 14.33 -3.52 -4.27
CA GLY A 162 15.40 -3.49 -3.28
C GLY A 162 15.35 -4.66 -2.28
N THR A 163 14.56 -5.70 -2.54
CA THR A 163 14.42 -6.85 -1.65
C THR A 163 15.50 -7.91 -1.98
N PRO A 164 16.48 -8.16 -1.09
CA PRO A 164 17.49 -9.20 -1.30
C PRO A 164 16.86 -10.60 -1.25
N GLY A 165 17.35 -11.53 -2.07
CA GLY A 165 16.93 -12.94 -2.07
C GLY A 165 15.81 -13.28 -3.06
N PRO A 166 15.18 -14.46 -2.93
CA PRO A 166 14.05 -14.90 -3.75
C PRO A 166 12.80 -14.10 -3.34
N SER A 167 12.80 -12.81 -3.68
CA SER A 167 11.64 -11.94 -3.55
C SER A 167 10.51 -12.52 -4.39
N ILE A 168 9.32 -12.61 -3.79
CA ILE A 168 8.06 -12.96 -4.45
C ILE A 168 7.22 -11.72 -4.72
N SER A 169 7.86 -10.55 -4.63
CA SER A 169 7.25 -9.25 -4.83
C SER A 169 8.15 -8.40 -5.71
N GLY A 170 7.58 -7.33 -6.25
CA GLY A 170 8.35 -6.42 -7.05
C GLY A 170 7.64 -5.12 -7.37
N ILE A 171 8.37 -4.25 -8.04
CA ILE A 171 7.87 -2.97 -8.54
C ILE A 171 8.09 -2.92 -10.04
N VAL A 172 7.06 -2.49 -10.76
CA VAL A 172 7.08 -2.35 -12.21
C VAL A 172 6.54 -0.97 -12.59
N THR A 173 7.02 -0.44 -13.70
CA THR A 173 6.29 0.56 -14.47
C THR A 173 5.43 -0.19 -15.47
N PHE A 174 4.13 0.08 -15.45
CA PHE A 174 3.22 -0.35 -16.50
C PHE A 174 2.71 0.87 -17.26
N THR A 175 2.78 0.82 -18.58
CA THR A 175 2.23 1.83 -19.48
C THR A 175 1.13 1.17 -20.30
N PRO A 176 -0.15 1.33 -19.93
CA PRO A 176 -1.26 0.84 -20.75
C PRO A 176 -1.21 1.48 -22.14
N GLU A 177 -1.67 0.77 -23.15
CA GLU A 177 -1.84 1.34 -24.50
C GLU A 177 -2.70 2.61 -24.46
N GLY A 178 -2.22 3.69 -25.10
CA GLY A 178 -2.87 5.00 -25.06
C GLY A 178 -2.91 5.67 -23.66
N GLY A 179 -2.25 5.07 -22.67
CA GLY A 179 -2.23 5.51 -21.29
C GLY A 179 -0.94 6.22 -20.88
N ARG A 180 -0.89 6.62 -19.61
CA ARG A 180 0.32 7.16 -18.97
C ARG A 180 1.02 6.07 -18.14
N PRO A 181 2.36 6.12 -18.02
CA PRO A 181 3.09 5.20 -17.17
C PRO A 181 2.63 5.31 -15.72
N MET A 182 2.48 4.17 -15.06
CA MET A 182 2.15 4.09 -13.65
C MET A 182 3.02 3.05 -12.95
N ARG A 183 3.35 3.34 -11.69
CA ARG A 183 4.09 2.43 -10.83
C ARG A 183 3.12 1.45 -10.20
N LEU A 184 3.28 0.17 -10.51
CA LEU A 184 2.54 -0.93 -9.89
C LEU A 184 3.47 -1.76 -9.02
N ARG A 185 2.89 -2.39 -8.01
CA ARG A 185 3.53 -3.32 -7.09
C ARG A 185 2.82 -4.65 -7.19
N TYR A 186 3.54 -5.74 -7.06
CA TYR A 186 2.97 -7.07 -6.97
C TYR A 186 3.60 -7.81 -5.80
N ASP A 187 2.88 -8.79 -5.28
CA ASP A 187 3.29 -9.63 -4.16
C ASP A 187 3.12 -11.12 -4.50
N GLY A 188 3.26 -11.98 -3.50
CA GLY A 188 3.23 -13.43 -3.67
C GLY A 188 1.89 -13.98 -4.19
N LEU A 189 0.84 -13.16 -4.24
CA LEU A 189 -0.47 -13.54 -4.76
C LEU A 189 -0.66 -13.18 -6.24
N ALA A 190 0.33 -12.53 -6.86
CA ALA A 190 0.24 -12.17 -8.27
C ALA A 190 0.29 -13.41 -9.17
N GLY A 191 -0.69 -13.54 -10.05
CA GLY A 191 -0.71 -14.57 -11.09
C GLY A 191 0.23 -14.22 -12.25
N PHE A 192 0.90 -15.22 -12.80
CA PHE A 192 1.75 -15.07 -13.98
C PHE A 192 1.41 -16.14 -14.99
N ASN A 193 0.84 -15.75 -16.13
CA ASN A 193 0.47 -16.68 -17.18
C ASN A 193 1.43 -16.55 -18.36
N ARG A 194 2.00 -17.67 -18.77
CA ARG A 194 3.05 -17.76 -19.78
C ARG A 194 2.57 -18.40 -21.06
N ILE A 195 3.19 -17.97 -22.15
CA ILE A 195 3.04 -18.59 -23.47
C ILE A 195 4.01 -19.77 -23.61
N THR A 196 5.17 -19.67 -22.96
CA THR A 196 6.11 -20.78 -22.84
C THR A 196 5.55 -21.85 -21.90
N ALA A 197 5.79 -23.12 -22.23
CA ALA A 197 5.29 -24.24 -21.44
C ALA A 197 5.98 -24.42 -20.08
N GLU A 198 7.12 -23.77 -19.86
CA GLU A 198 7.87 -23.85 -18.61
C GLU A 198 7.88 -22.51 -17.87
N CYS A 199 7.70 -22.54 -16.55
CA CYS A 199 7.75 -21.34 -15.71
C CYS A 199 9.17 -20.75 -15.56
N GLY A 200 10.21 -21.54 -15.83
CA GLY A 200 11.61 -21.15 -15.68
C GLY A 200 12.21 -20.40 -16.87
N SER A 201 11.65 -20.59 -18.08
CA SER A 201 12.16 -20.04 -19.34
C SER A 201 12.31 -18.53 -19.33
N ASP A 202 13.13 -18.00 -20.21
CA ASP A 202 13.19 -16.56 -20.44
C ASP A 202 11.94 -16.07 -21.18
N TRP A 203 11.74 -14.75 -21.20
CA TRP A 203 10.55 -14.15 -21.77
C TRP A 203 10.46 -14.44 -23.27
N LEU A 204 9.42 -15.16 -23.70
CA LEU A 204 9.21 -15.56 -25.09
C LEU A 204 10.44 -16.28 -25.72
N SER A 205 11.23 -17.01 -24.93
CA SER A 205 12.44 -17.69 -25.42
C SER A 205 12.16 -18.98 -26.18
N ASP A 206 10.99 -19.59 -25.96
CA ASP A 206 10.61 -20.88 -26.53
C ASP A 206 9.40 -20.72 -27.46
N ALA A 207 9.21 -21.70 -28.34
CA ALA A 207 8.04 -21.74 -29.20
C ALA A 207 6.75 -21.66 -28.35
N PRO A 208 5.73 -20.90 -28.78
CA PRO A 208 4.49 -20.76 -28.05
C PRO A 208 3.80 -22.12 -27.91
N GLY A 209 3.84 -22.68 -26.71
CA GLY A 209 3.25 -23.98 -26.38
C GLY A 209 1.95 -23.87 -25.60
N SER A 210 1.64 -22.68 -25.08
CA SER A 210 0.49 -22.44 -24.21
C SER A 210 -0.07 -21.03 -24.39
N ALA A 211 -0.58 -20.72 -25.58
CA ALA A 211 -1.35 -19.51 -25.83
C ALA A 211 -2.85 -19.83 -25.96
N ASP A 212 -3.72 -18.98 -25.43
CA ASP A 212 -5.15 -19.02 -25.71
C ASP A 212 -5.48 -18.42 -27.09
N ASP A 213 -6.77 -18.45 -27.47
CA ASP A 213 -7.25 -17.93 -28.75
C ASP A 213 -7.01 -16.40 -28.93
N GLU A 214 -6.72 -15.67 -27.84
CA GLU A 214 -6.36 -14.23 -27.86
C GLU A 214 -4.84 -14.00 -27.95
N GLY A 215 -4.03 -15.06 -27.98
CA GLY A 215 -2.57 -15.00 -27.95
C GLY A 215 -2.01 -14.67 -26.57
N LEU A 216 -2.75 -14.96 -25.50
CA LEU A 216 -2.32 -14.77 -24.11
C LEU A 216 -1.79 -16.07 -23.54
N GLY A 217 -0.81 -15.97 -22.65
CA GLY A 217 -0.33 -17.13 -21.92
C GLY A 217 -1.45 -17.88 -21.21
N ALA A 218 -1.49 -19.19 -21.37
CA ALA A 218 -2.43 -20.11 -20.72
C ALA A 218 -1.73 -21.00 -19.68
N HIS A 219 -0.40 -20.98 -19.61
CA HIS A 219 0.36 -21.73 -18.63
C HIS A 219 0.52 -20.94 -17.33
N ALA A 220 -0.15 -21.38 -16.26
CA ALA A 220 -0.13 -20.68 -14.98
C ALA A 220 1.15 -20.96 -14.19
N CYS A 221 1.84 -19.89 -13.84
CA CYS A 221 3.01 -19.83 -12.97
C CYS A 221 2.73 -18.92 -11.77
N ASP A 222 3.60 -19.00 -10.76
CA ASP A 222 3.49 -18.17 -9.56
C ASP A 222 4.34 -16.88 -9.61
N ALA A 223 4.18 -16.05 -8.58
CA ALA A 223 4.92 -14.81 -8.42
C ALA A 223 6.44 -15.00 -8.30
N ARG A 224 6.95 -16.18 -7.87
CA ARG A 224 8.40 -16.44 -7.80
C ARG A 224 8.99 -16.47 -9.20
N HIS A 225 8.32 -17.16 -10.11
CA HIS A 225 8.72 -17.25 -11.51
C HIS A 225 8.63 -15.89 -12.19
N LEU A 226 7.55 -15.14 -11.93
CA LEU A 226 7.41 -13.77 -12.41
C LEU A 226 8.59 -12.90 -12.00
N THR A 227 8.93 -12.88 -10.70
CA THR A 227 10.05 -12.07 -10.22
C THR A 227 11.37 -12.52 -10.82
N ALA A 228 11.61 -13.83 -10.93
CA ALA A 228 12.83 -14.37 -11.54
C ALA A 228 12.97 -13.91 -12.99
N VAL A 229 11.91 -14.03 -13.80
CA VAL A 229 11.90 -13.62 -15.21
C VAL A 229 12.06 -12.09 -15.33
N LEU A 230 11.28 -11.31 -14.58
CA LEU A 230 11.37 -9.83 -14.58
C LEU A 230 12.74 -9.30 -14.16
N LYS A 231 13.44 -9.99 -13.23
CA LYS A 231 14.81 -9.61 -12.83
C LYS A 231 15.84 -9.88 -13.93
N ARG A 232 15.63 -10.90 -14.75
CA ARG A 232 16.52 -11.20 -15.90
C ARG A 232 16.23 -10.31 -17.11
N LEU A 233 14.99 -9.85 -17.24
CA LEU A 233 14.57 -8.92 -18.28
C LEU A 233 15.32 -7.58 -18.17
N LYS A 234 16.07 -7.24 -19.24
CA LYS A 234 16.81 -5.97 -19.34
C LYS A 234 16.04 -4.89 -20.10
N HIS A 235 14.93 -5.25 -20.74
CA HIS A 235 14.13 -4.37 -21.58
C HIS A 235 12.64 -4.43 -21.19
N PRO A 236 11.85 -3.40 -21.51
CA PRO A 236 10.41 -3.45 -21.33
C PRO A 236 9.77 -4.49 -22.25
N VAL A 237 8.74 -5.17 -21.77
CA VAL A 237 8.02 -6.24 -22.49
C VAL A 237 6.55 -5.89 -22.68
N PHE A 238 5.94 -6.39 -23.75
CA PHE A 238 4.51 -6.24 -24.00
C PHE A 238 3.72 -7.32 -23.26
N VAL A 239 2.66 -6.92 -22.58
CA VAL A 239 1.86 -7.77 -21.67
C VAL A 239 0.40 -7.37 -21.68
N LYS A 240 -0.46 -8.29 -21.23
CA LYS A 240 -1.76 -7.96 -20.64
C LYS A 240 -1.58 -7.96 -19.12
N VAL A 241 -2.15 -6.98 -18.44
CA VAL A 241 -2.05 -6.84 -16.98
C VAL A 241 -3.43 -6.59 -16.39
N LYS A 242 -3.75 -7.31 -15.32
CA LYS A 242 -4.85 -7.03 -14.41
C LYS A 242 -4.32 -6.27 -13.20
N TYR A 243 -4.82 -5.07 -12.97
CA TYR A 243 -4.26 -4.14 -11.98
C TYR A 243 -5.33 -3.26 -11.31
N ALA A 244 -5.01 -2.75 -10.13
CA ALA A 244 -5.80 -1.79 -9.37
C ALA A 244 -5.04 -0.44 -9.31
N PRO A 245 -5.34 0.51 -10.22
CA PRO A 245 -4.63 1.79 -10.32
C PRO A 245 -4.51 2.59 -9.01
N LEU A 246 -5.57 2.68 -8.20
CA LEU A 246 -5.56 3.42 -6.93
C LEU A 246 -4.77 2.69 -5.86
N ALA A 247 -4.80 1.36 -5.86
CA ALA A 247 -3.94 0.53 -5.00
C ALA A 247 -2.48 0.56 -5.46
N GLY A 248 -2.22 0.88 -6.73
CA GLY A 248 -0.92 0.72 -7.35
C GLY A 248 -0.49 -0.74 -7.32
N ALA A 249 -1.44 -1.66 -7.51
CA ALA A 249 -1.23 -3.11 -7.40
C ALA A 249 -1.42 -3.80 -8.76
N MET A 250 -0.54 -4.73 -9.09
CA MET A 250 -0.69 -5.67 -10.19
C MET A 250 -1.08 -7.03 -9.59
N GLY A 251 -2.22 -7.57 -10.03
CA GLY A 251 -2.74 -8.84 -9.53
C GLY A 251 -2.49 -10.01 -10.48
N GLU A 252 -2.38 -9.74 -11.78
CA GLU A 252 -2.14 -10.80 -12.77
C GLU A 252 -1.46 -10.22 -14.00
N VAL A 253 -0.55 -10.98 -14.60
CA VAL A 253 0.16 -10.63 -15.82
C VAL A 253 0.18 -11.82 -16.77
N TRP A 254 -0.07 -11.53 -18.05
CA TRP A 254 0.02 -12.51 -19.14
C TRP A 254 1.15 -12.10 -20.08
N GLU A 255 2.00 -13.06 -20.45
CA GLU A 255 2.77 -12.97 -21.68
C GLU A 255 1.81 -12.88 -22.88
N VAL A 256 2.21 -12.13 -23.91
CA VAL A 256 1.41 -11.91 -25.12
C VAL A 256 2.24 -12.25 -26.35
N SER A 257 1.69 -13.01 -27.29
CA SER A 257 2.37 -13.49 -28.50
C SER A 257 2.13 -12.60 -29.73
N ARG A 258 1.58 -11.40 -29.56
CA ARG A 258 1.33 -10.49 -30.69
C ARG A 258 2.68 -10.02 -31.24
N GLU A 259 2.90 -10.27 -32.53
CA GLU A 259 3.94 -9.56 -33.27
C GLU A 259 3.64 -8.06 -33.16
N SER A 260 4.58 -7.30 -32.59
CA SER A 260 4.55 -5.85 -32.49
C SER A 260 5.00 -5.19 -33.77
#